data_AF-A0A1Y2FSW7-F1
#
_entry.id   AF-A0A1Y2FSW7-F1
#
_cell.length_a   1.000
_cell.length_b   1.000
_cell.length_c   1.000
_cell.angle_alpha   90.00
_cell.angle_beta   90.00
_cell.angle_gamma   90.00
#
_symmetry.space_group_name_H-M   'P 1'
#
loop_
_entity.id
_entity.type
_entity.pdbx_description
1 polymer ?
#
loop_
_entity_poly.entity_id
_entity_poly.type
_entity_poly.pdbx_seq_one_letter_code
_entity_poly.pdbx_strand_id
1 'polypeptide(L)'
;MHKNTNLIFKLSIIILLCTLIFITLLNISNFFEINKSKIVSEVNKKTVTKKIEFNKNILYVSRHDGTISNFKIIAELLSFNVSLYKPSYSFENRPDCFEEDKCKSFVKLKCSQYDYIVISDIIPDSYIYFTNPCSAKVVLEITNRFDIFVKEENKVDYYEKLGKAVVENKDLTVVENNPYEVFHACIKGVFIPNYYLIRPLGFAPPEVMGKTYNETHEEIAVIEHTNQDKKLAIPKLKELNIPLAQLPHRYGGPLVLATYKAVLMLPYQVSIMKMMENFRYGVAMIVPSEKLFRELIKEGSYYFAEKHLQDIPDGLTNYVEWYNKEFEGLFVYFDSWEELPEIIKNTDFDALKLKVKQYIDQYQKKALNLWAQVLGILPRKDMIKYEEPMCDNLNFYYDPSIDNSN
;
A
#
# COMPACT_ATOMS: atom_id res chain seq x y z
N MET A 1 -29.13 -65.91 27.89
CA MET A 1 -29.29 -65.25 26.57
C MET A 1 -29.40 -63.72 26.60
N HIS A 2 -29.51 -63.03 27.75
CA HIS A 2 -29.68 -61.56 27.79
C HIS A 2 -28.40 -60.69 27.66
N LYS A 3 -27.19 -61.25 27.81
CA LYS A 3 -25.94 -60.47 27.73
C LYS A 3 -25.52 -60.11 26.30
N ASN A 4 -25.83 -60.97 25.31
CA ASN A 4 -25.43 -60.73 23.92
C ASN A 4 -26.24 -59.62 23.24
N THR A 5 -27.51 -59.43 23.64
CA THR A 5 -28.38 -58.40 23.07
C THR A 5 -27.91 -56.97 23.41
N ASN A 6 -27.31 -56.77 24.58
CA ASN A 6 -26.81 -55.47 25.01
C ASN A 6 -25.51 -55.08 24.27
N LEU A 7 -24.65 -56.07 23.97
CA LEU A 7 -23.42 -55.83 23.20
C LEU A 7 -23.74 -55.44 21.75
N ILE A 8 -24.69 -56.14 21.11
CA ILE A 8 -25.12 -55.84 19.74
C ILE A 8 -25.71 -54.43 19.67
N PHE A 9 -26.55 -54.04 20.62
CA PHE A 9 -27.16 -52.71 20.64
C PHE A 9 -26.13 -51.59 20.79
N LYS A 10 -25.11 -51.76 21.66
CA LYS A 10 -24.02 -50.79 21.80
C LYS A 10 -23.17 -50.68 20.53
N LEU A 11 -22.90 -51.79 19.86
CA LEU A 11 -22.16 -51.79 18.60
C LEU A 11 -22.93 -51.04 17.51
N SER A 12 -24.26 -51.24 17.43
CA SER A 12 -25.12 -50.55 16.47
C SER A 12 -25.13 -49.02 16.68
N ILE A 13 -25.12 -48.55 17.93
CA ILE A 13 -25.06 -47.11 18.24
C ILE A 13 -23.71 -46.51 17.82
N ILE A 14 -22.60 -47.21 18.08
CA ILE A 14 -21.26 -46.74 17.70
C ILE A 14 -21.15 -46.64 16.19
N ILE A 15 -21.61 -47.67 15.47
CA ILE A 15 -21.62 -47.67 14.00
C ILE A 15 -22.41 -46.46 13.49
N LEU A 16 -23.64 -46.25 14.00
CA LEU A 16 -24.48 -45.12 13.60
C LEU A 16 -23.82 -43.76 13.81
N LEU A 17 -23.16 -43.56 14.96
CA LEU A 17 -22.41 -42.34 15.26
C LEU A 17 -21.22 -42.14 14.32
N CYS A 18 -20.46 -43.19 14.03
CA CYS A 18 -19.36 -43.14 13.07
C CYS A 18 -19.86 -42.81 11.65
N THR A 19 -20.99 -43.39 11.21
CA THR A 19 -21.56 -43.07 9.89
C THR A 19 -22.02 -41.62 9.82
N LEU A 20 -22.65 -41.11 10.89
CA LEU A 20 -23.06 -39.71 10.98
C LEU A 20 -21.87 -38.77 10.86
N ILE A 21 -20.81 -38.99 11.65
CA ILE A 21 -19.57 -38.19 11.59
C ILE A 21 -18.95 -38.24 10.20
N PHE A 22 -18.89 -39.41 9.57
CA PHE A 22 -18.34 -39.58 8.22
C PHE A 22 -19.16 -38.81 7.16
N ILE A 23 -20.50 -38.84 7.25
CA ILE A 23 -21.37 -38.07 6.37
C ILE A 23 -21.17 -36.55 6.58
N THR A 24 -21.03 -36.09 7.82
CA THR A 24 -20.76 -34.67 8.10
C THR A 24 -19.41 -34.23 7.52
N LEU A 25 -18.37 -35.05 7.69
CA LEU A 25 -17.04 -34.79 7.14
C LEU A 25 -17.03 -34.78 5.60
N LEU A 26 -17.75 -35.72 4.95
CA LEU A 26 -17.92 -35.73 3.50
C LEU A 26 -18.68 -34.50 3.00
N ASN A 27 -19.73 -34.08 3.70
CA ASN A 27 -20.48 -32.87 3.34
C ASN A 27 -19.64 -31.60 3.52
N ILE A 28 -18.82 -31.51 4.56
CA ILE A 28 -17.88 -30.38 4.76
C ILE A 28 -16.82 -30.38 3.65
N SER A 29 -16.21 -31.53 3.34
CA SER A 29 -15.22 -31.67 2.27
C SER A 29 -15.79 -31.25 0.91
N ASN A 30 -16.98 -31.76 0.56
CA ASN A 30 -17.65 -31.41 -0.69
C ASN A 30 -18.08 -29.93 -0.72
N PHE A 31 -18.49 -29.35 0.41
CA PHE A 31 -18.81 -27.92 0.49
C PHE A 31 -17.57 -27.04 0.25
N PHE A 32 -16.41 -27.44 0.77
CA PHE A 32 -15.15 -26.74 0.51
C PHE A 32 -14.66 -26.90 -0.94
N GLU A 33 -14.74 -28.09 -1.54
CA GLU A 33 -14.35 -28.29 -2.95
C GLU A 33 -15.31 -27.61 -3.94
N ILE A 34 -16.62 -27.66 -3.68
CA ILE A 34 -17.63 -27.00 -4.50
C ILE A 34 -17.45 -25.48 -4.39
N ASN A 35 -17.20 -24.90 -3.21
CA ASN A 35 -16.95 -23.46 -3.13
C ASN A 35 -15.58 -23.04 -3.68
N LYS A 36 -14.52 -23.85 -3.51
CA LYS A 36 -13.19 -23.54 -4.06
C LYS A 36 -13.18 -23.58 -5.60
N SER A 37 -13.84 -24.55 -6.21
CA SER A 37 -13.97 -24.64 -7.67
C SER A 37 -15.01 -23.67 -8.23
N LYS A 38 -16.12 -23.38 -7.53
CA LYS A 38 -17.18 -22.48 -8.01
C LYS A 38 -16.82 -21.01 -7.83
N ILE A 39 -16.11 -20.62 -6.76
CA ILE A 39 -15.61 -19.24 -6.60
C ILE A 39 -14.45 -18.93 -7.56
N VAL A 40 -13.60 -19.91 -7.88
CA VAL A 40 -12.51 -19.73 -8.86
C VAL A 40 -12.99 -19.85 -10.31
N SER A 41 -14.10 -20.58 -10.57
CA SER A 41 -14.63 -20.79 -11.94
C SER A 41 -15.80 -19.87 -12.33
N GLU A 42 -16.66 -19.42 -11.41
CA GLU A 42 -17.80 -18.53 -11.74
C GLU A 42 -17.40 -17.06 -11.83
N VAL A 43 -16.31 -16.65 -11.18
CA VAL A 43 -15.71 -15.31 -11.38
C VAL A 43 -14.99 -15.20 -12.74
N ASN A 44 -14.75 -16.32 -13.44
CA ASN A 44 -13.77 -16.35 -14.54
C ASN A 44 -14.27 -16.82 -15.91
N LYS A 45 -15.58 -17.07 -16.14
CA LYS A 45 -16.04 -17.53 -17.47
C LYS A 45 -17.36 -16.99 -18.03
N LYS A 46 -18.24 -16.33 -17.26
CA LYS A 46 -19.54 -15.87 -17.80
C LYS A 46 -19.62 -14.40 -18.17
N THR A 47 -18.71 -13.57 -17.70
CA THR A 47 -18.33 -12.33 -18.39
C THR A 47 -17.15 -12.67 -19.28
N VAL A 48 -17.44 -13.23 -20.46
CA VAL A 48 -16.56 -13.06 -21.62
C VAL A 48 -16.61 -11.56 -21.91
N THR A 49 -15.81 -10.82 -21.13
CA THR A 49 -15.29 -9.53 -21.51
C THR A 49 -14.78 -9.75 -22.93
N LYS A 50 -15.35 -9.03 -23.90
CA LYS A 50 -14.53 -8.59 -25.04
C LYS A 50 -13.22 -8.16 -24.39
N LYS A 51 -12.15 -8.89 -24.67
CA LYS A 51 -10.81 -8.48 -24.30
C LYS A 51 -10.65 -7.16 -25.04
N ILE A 52 -11.00 -6.05 -24.39
CA ILE A 52 -10.78 -4.73 -24.94
C ILE A 52 -9.27 -4.71 -25.04
N GLU A 53 -8.75 -4.89 -26.26
CA GLU A 53 -7.33 -4.78 -26.50
C GLU A 53 -6.97 -3.35 -26.13
N PHE A 54 -6.41 -3.21 -24.94
CA PHE A 54 -5.91 -1.93 -24.48
C PHE A 54 -4.58 -1.69 -25.17
N ASN A 55 -4.67 -1.22 -26.41
CA ASN A 55 -3.54 -0.90 -27.25
C ASN A 55 -3.04 0.52 -26.92
N LYS A 56 -2.57 0.70 -25.69
CA LYS A 56 -1.97 1.94 -25.22
C LYS A 56 -0.52 1.71 -24.82
N ASN A 57 0.35 2.60 -25.27
CA ASN A 57 1.76 2.57 -24.94
C ASN A 57 2.00 3.42 -23.69
N ILE A 58 2.54 2.80 -22.64
CA ILE A 58 2.79 3.46 -21.37
C ILE A 58 4.28 3.53 -21.11
N LEU A 59 4.79 4.72 -20.80
CA LEU A 59 6.12 4.93 -20.25
C LEU A 59 6.01 5.05 -18.72
N TYR A 60 6.68 4.16 -17.99
CA TYR A 60 6.77 4.24 -16.54
C TYR A 60 8.17 4.74 -16.13
N VAL A 61 8.21 5.89 -15.47
CA VAL A 61 9.41 6.61 -15.04
C VAL A 61 9.56 6.44 -13.54
N SER A 62 10.55 5.66 -13.11
CA SER A 62 10.88 5.53 -11.69
C SER A 62 12.29 4.95 -11.51
N ARG A 63 12.85 5.15 -10.32
CA ARG A 63 14.15 4.57 -9.90
C ARG A 63 13.99 3.53 -8.80
N HIS A 64 12.84 3.49 -8.12
CA HIS A 64 12.60 2.59 -7.00
C HIS A 64 12.10 1.23 -7.48
N ASP A 65 12.80 0.16 -7.14
CA ASP A 65 12.47 -1.18 -7.64
C ASP A 65 11.10 -1.69 -7.14
N GLY A 66 10.66 -1.25 -5.96
CA GLY A 66 9.34 -1.59 -5.42
C GLY A 66 8.18 -1.00 -6.23
N THR A 67 8.29 0.25 -6.67
CA THR A 67 7.23 0.92 -7.46
C THR A 67 7.20 0.34 -8.87
N ILE A 68 8.38 0.11 -9.46
CA ILE A 68 8.53 -0.57 -10.76
C ILE A 68 7.92 -1.97 -10.74
N SER A 69 8.20 -2.77 -9.71
CA SER A 69 7.67 -4.13 -9.59
C SER A 69 6.14 -4.10 -9.45
N ASN A 70 5.61 -3.22 -8.59
CA ASN A 70 4.17 -3.04 -8.42
C ASN A 70 3.48 -2.65 -9.74
N PHE A 71 4.01 -1.67 -10.47
CA PHE A 71 3.39 -1.18 -11.70
C PHE A 71 3.47 -2.18 -12.86
N LYS A 72 4.56 -2.95 -12.96
CA LYS A 72 4.65 -4.08 -13.92
C LYS A 72 3.54 -5.09 -13.71
N ILE A 73 3.22 -5.42 -12.46
CA ILE A 73 2.18 -6.39 -12.14
C ILE A 73 0.80 -5.82 -12.46
N ILE A 74 0.57 -4.53 -12.19
CA ILE A 74 -0.64 -3.84 -12.65
C ILE A 74 -0.76 -3.93 -14.18
N ALA A 75 0.34 -3.70 -14.90
CA ALA A 75 0.40 -3.79 -16.36
C ALA A 75 0.06 -5.20 -16.87
N GLU A 76 0.64 -6.23 -16.26
CA GLU A 76 0.37 -7.63 -16.59
C GLU A 76 -1.11 -7.97 -16.35
N LEU A 77 -1.64 -7.63 -15.18
CA LEU A 77 -3.02 -7.94 -14.78
C LEU A 77 -4.06 -7.19 -15.63
N LEU A 78 -3.73 -5.99 -16.12
CA LEU A 78 -4.58 -5.22 -17.04
C LEU A 78 -4.22 -5.45 -18.51
N SER A 79 -3.29 -6.36 -18.81
CA SER A 79 -2.86 -6.76 -20.16
C SER A 79 -2.39 -5.59 -21.04
N PHE A 80 -1.50 -4.75 -20.53
CA PHE A 80 -0.95 -3.61 -21.27
C PHE A 80 0.58 -3.58 -21.31
N ASN A 81 1.12 -2.96 -22.36
CA ASN A 81 2.56 -2.83 -22.55
C ASN A 81 3.10 -1.63 -21.78
N VAL A 82 4.13 -1.86 -20.97
CA VAL A 82 4.85 -0.82 -20.24
C VAL A 82 6.32 -0.80 -20.65
N SER A 83 6.79 0.36 -21.12
CA SER A 83 8.20 0.65 -21.27
C SER A 83 8.71 1.31 -20.00
N LEU A 84 9.86 0.87 -19.50
CA LEU A 84 10.46 1.43 -18.30
C LEU A 84 11.52 2.45 -18.70
N TYR A 85 11.55 3.57 -17.99
CA TYR A 85 12.65 4.52 -18.04
C TYR A 85 13.16 4.77 -16.63
N LYS A 86 14.40 4.35 -16.37
CA LYS A 86 15.13 4.67 -15.16
C LYS A 86 16.03 5.87 -15.46
N PRO A 87 15.75 7.07 -14.89
CA PRO A 87 16.67 8.19 -14.99
C PRO A 87 18.10 7.81 -14.60
N SER A 88 19.09 8.28 -15.35
CA SER A 88 20.51 7.95 -15.15
C SER A 88 21.19 8.76 -14.05
N TYR A 89 20.57 9.85 -13.60
CA TYR A 89 21.08 10.72 -12.55
C TYR A 89 20.61 10.26 -11.15
N SER A 90 21.36 10.62 -10.11
CA SER A 90 21.04 10.24 -8.71
C SER A 90 19.74 10.88 -8.22
N PHE A 91 19.17 10.36 -7.14
CA PHE A 91 17.89 10.80 -6.56
C PHE A 91 17.82 12.30 -6.28
N GLU A 92 18.94 12.89 -5.85
CA GLU A 92 19.10 14.29 -5.46
C GLU A 92 19.34 15.22 -6.66
N ASN A 93 19.65 14.64 -7.82
CA ASN A 93 19.94 15.37 -9.03
C ASN A 93 18.70 15.50 -9.91
N ARG A 94 18.69 16.54 -10.74
CA ARG A 94 17.70 16.75 -11.79
C ARG A 94 18.30 16.35 -13.14
N PRO A 95 17.48 16.10 -14.18
CA PRO A 95 17.97 16.03 -15.54
C PRO A 95 18.79 17.28 -15.87
N ASP A 96 19.97 17.09 -16.47
CA ASP A 96 20.85 18.20 -16.91
C ASP A 96 20.14 19.20 -17.84
N CYS A 97 19.06 18.75 -18.48
CA CYS A 97 18.27 19.55 -19.41
C CYS A 97 17.30 20.55 -18.74
N PHE A 98 17.20 20.56 -17.40
CA PHE A 98 16.44 21.58 -16.65
C PHE A 98 17.01 22.98 -16.86
N GLU A 99 18.31 23.09 -17.13
CA GLU A 99 18.94 24.34 -17.53
C GLU A 99 18.78 24.53 -19.05
N GLU A 100 18.27 25.70 -19.47
CA GLU A 100 18.29 26.21 -20.86
C GLU A 100 17.44 25.46 -21.92
N ASP A 101 16.13 25.25 -21.71
CA ASP A 101 15.17 24.80 -22.77
C ASP A 101 15.47 23.41 -23.40
N LYS A 102 16.49 22.69 -22.89
CA LYS A 102 17.02 21.46 -23.48
C LYS A 102 16.08 20.26 -23.32
N CYS A 103 15.21 20.25 -22.30
CA CYS A 103 14.29 19.12 -22.13
C CYS A 103 13.16 19.10 -23.17
N LYS A 104 12.88 20.21 -23.86
CA LYS A 104 11.74 20.33 -24.78
C LYS A 104 11.76 19.28 -25.89
N SER A 105 12.91 19.05 -26.51
CA SER A 105 13.08 18.03 -27.56
C SER A 105 12.91 16.61 -27.01
N PHE A 106 13.42 16.36 -25.81
CA PHE A 106 13.26 15.07 -25.12
C PHE A 106 11.79 14.81 -24.76
N VAL A 107 11.12 15.78 -24.14
CA VAL A 107 9.70 15.69 -23.76
C VAL A 107 8.84 15.47 -25.01
N LYS A 108 9.03 16.27 -26.07
CA LYS A 108 8.32 16.09 -27.34
C LYS A 108 8.52 14.70 -27.93
N LEU A 109 9.76 14.19 -27.92
CA LEU A 109 10.05 12.84 -28.41
C LEU A 109 9.31 11.79 -27.58
N LYS A 110 9.39 11.83 -26.24
CA LYS A 110 8.72 10.86 -25.37
C LYS A 110 7.20 10.97 -25.47
N CYS A 111 6.64 12.17 -25.37
CA CYS A 111 5.19 12.37 -25.43
C CYS A 111 4.57 12.03 -26.78
N SER A 112 5.34 11.93 -27.87
CA SER A 112 4.85 11.45 -29.17
C SER A 112 4.89 9.92 -29.33
N GLN A 113 5.63 9.21 -28.47
CA GLN A 113 5.79 7.76 -28.52
C GLN A 113 4.79 7.00 -27.63
N TYR A 114 4.26 7.67 -26.60
CA TYR A 114 3.43 7.05 -25.56
C TYR A 114 2.09 7.77 -25.43
N ASP A 115 1.05 7.00 -25.12
CA ASP A 115 -0.26 7.55 -24.75
C ASP A 115 -0.26 8.09 -23.32
N TYR A 116 0.50 7.43 -22.43
CA TYR A 116 0.64 7.78 -21.02
C TYR A 116 2.11 7.81 -20.61
N ILE A 117 2.45 8.79 -19.78
CA ILE A 117 3.71 8.85 -19.03
C ILE A 117 3.34 8.86 -17.55
N VAL A 118 3.72 7.79 -16.85
CA VAL A 118 3.50 7.65 -15.40
C VAL A 118 4.83 7.90 -14.71
N ILE A 119 4.88 8.89 -13.82
CA ILE A 119 6.07 9.24 -13.04
C ILE A 119 5.79 8.89 -11.58
N SER A 120 6.70 8.12 -10.97
CA SER A 120 6.53 7.56 -9.63
C SER A 120 7.80 7.71 -8.80
N ASP A 121 7.65 7.61 -7.48
CA ASP A 121 8.70 7.77 -6.46
C ASP A 121 9.25 9.20 -6.34
N ILE A 122 9.87 9.73 -7.39
CA ILE A 122 10.45 11.08 -7.40
C ILE A 122 9.64 11.99 -8.31
N ILE A 123 8.54 12.52 -7.76
CA ILE A 123 7.61 13.38 -8.49
C ILE A 123 8.27 14.60 -9.12
N PRO A 124 9.33 15.21 -8.57
CA PRO A 124 10.01 16.31 -9.26
C PRO A 124 10.58 15.98 -10.64
N ASP A 125 10.80 14.70 -10.97
CA ASP A 125 11.16 14.27 -12.34
C ASP A 125 10.04 14.60 -13.36
N SER A 126 8.81 14.82 -12.89
CA SER A 126 7.66 15.17 -13.73
C SER A 126 7.65 16.62 -14.22
N TYR A 127 8.44 17.51 -13.60
CA TYR A 127 8.42 18.95 -13.90
C TYR A 127 8.60 19.28 -15.38
N ILE A 128 9.46 18.53 -16.07
CA ILE A 128 9.73 18.72 -17.50
C ILE A 128 8.47 18.48 -18.35
N TYR A 129 7.55 17.61 -17.92
CA TYR A 129 6.37 17.22 -18.70
C TYR A 129 5.20 18.20 -18.57
N PHE A 130 5.14 18.98 -17.49
CA PHE A 130 4.10 20.00 -17.32
C PHE A 130 4.60 21.44 -17.55
N THR A 131 5.91 21.64 -17.66
CA THR A 131 6.50 22.92 -18.12
C THR A 131 6.79 22.97 -19.61
N ASN A 132 6.69 21.84 -20.32
CA ASN A 132 6.83 21.75 -21.76
C ASN A 132 5.57 21.13 -22.40
N PRO A 133 5.26 21.45 -23.67
CA PRO A 133 4.15 20.80 -24.37
C PRO A 133 4.34 19.28 -24.44
N CYS A 134 3.39 18.54 -23.89
CA CYS A 134 3.36 17.08 -23.90
C CYS A 134 2.00 16.61 -24.44
N SER A 135 2.00 15.83 -25.52
CA SER A 135 0.79 15.23 -26.10
C SER A 135 0.31 13.97 -25.39
N ALA A 136 1.14 13.38 -24.52
CA ALA A 136 0.78 12.21 -23.73
C ALA A 136 0.04 12.66 -22.46
N LYS A 137 -0.81 11.79 -21.94
CA LYS A 137 -1.39 11.98 -20.61
C LYS A 137 -0.34 11.72 -19.55
N VAL A 138 -0.25 12.61 -18.57
CA VAL A 138 0.75 12.52 -17.50
C VAL A 138 0.06 12.03 -16.23
N VAL A 139 0.63 11.01 -15.60
CA VAL A 139 0.17 10.51 -14.30
C VAL A 139 1.27 10.70 -13.27
N LEU A 140 0.96 11.40 -12.17
CA LEU A 140 1.85 11.58 -11.04
C LEU A 140 1.46 10.55 -9.97
N GLU A 141 2.21 9.46 -9.86
CA GLU A 141 2.03 8.42 -8.83
C GLU A 141 2.87 8.77 -7.59
N ILE A 142 2.28 9.59 -6.71
CA ILE A 142 2.91 10.07 -5.49
C ILE A 142 3.03 8.93 -4.48
N THR A 143 4.22 8.31 -4.43
CA THR A 143 4.55 7.23 -3.50
C THR A 143 5.45 7.65 -2.34
N ASN A 144 5.90 8.90 -2.36
CA ASN A 144 6.73 9.58 -1.38
C ASN A 144 6.37 11.08 -1.43
N ARG A 145 6.98 11.92 -0.59
CA ARG A 145 6.75 13.38 -0.59
C ARG A 145 6.89 13.94 -2.01
N PHE A 146 5.86 14.64 -2.48
CA PHE A 146 5.81 15.17 -3.85
C PHE A 146 6.95 16.17 -4.16
N ASP A 147 7.56 16.74 -3.13
CA ASP A 147 8.64 17.74 -3.18
C ASP A 147 10.00 17.16 -2.73
N ILE A 148 10.11 15.84 -2.56
CA ILE A 148 11.37 15.22 -2.14
C ILE A 148 12.50 15.57 -3.11
N PHE A 149 13.65 15.97 -2.56
CA PHE A 149 14.83 16.42 -3.33
C PHE A 149 14.66 17.73 -4.12
N VAL A 150 13.56 18.47 -3.94
CA VAL A 150 13.46 19.85 -4.43
C VAL A 150 14.30 20.74 -3.51
N LYS A 151 15.39 21.30 -4.06
CA LYS A 151 16.25 22.25 -3.34
C LYS A 151 15.46 23.49 -2.94
N GLU A 152 15.78 24.09 -1.79
CA GLU A 152 15.05 25.23 -1.21
C GLU A 152 14.89 26.39 -2.20
N GLU A 153 15.95 26.74 -2.93
CA GLU A 153 15.96 27.81 -3.92
C GLU A 153 15.00 27.59 -5.09
N ASN A 154 14.53 26.35 -5.31
CA ASN A 154 13.64 25.97 -6.39
C ASN A 154 12.23 25.60 -5.92
N LYS A 155 11.93 25.62 -4.62
CA LYS A 155 10.64 25.15 -4.08
C LYS A 155 9.47 26.00 -4.54
N VAL A 156 9.62 27.32 -4.49
CA VAL A 156 8.56 28.26 -4.88
C VAL A 156 8.14 28.04 -6.33
N ASP A 157 9.11 28.02 -7.25
CA ASP A 157 8.85 27.75 -8.66
C ASP A 157 8.22 26.36 -8.86
N TYR A 158 8.77 25.32 -8.21
CA TYR A 158 8.21 23.97 -8.32
C TYR A 158 6.74 23.90 -7.85
N TYR A 159 6.41 24.51 -6.72
CA TYR A 159 5.05 24.52 -6.18
C TYR A 159 4.07 25.31 -7.04
N GLU A 160 4.49 26.47 -7.56
CA GLU A 160 3.67 27.26 -8.49
C GLU A 160 3.38 26.47 -9.77
N LYS A 161 4.43 25.90 -10.40
CA LYS A 161 4.26 25.15 -11.66
C LYS A 161 3.46 23.88 -11.47
N LEU A 162 3.70 23.13 -10.38
CA LEU A 162 2.92 21.93 -10.08
C LEU A 162 1.47 22.29 -9.77
N GLY A 163 1.22 23.28 -8.91
CA GLY A 163 -0.12 23.74 -8.54
C GLY A 163 -0.93 24.19 -9.75
N LYS A 164 -0.32 25.00 -10.62
CA LYS A 164 -0.93 25.38 -11.90
C LYS A 164 -1.23 24.17 -12.78
N ALA A 165 -0.29 23.25 -12.92
CA ALA A 165 -0.44 22.07 -13.76
C ALA A 165 -1.57 21.15 -13.28
N VAL A 166 -1.67 20.86 -11.99
CA VAL A 166 -2.72 19.95 -11.46
C VAL A 166 -4.12 20.54 -11.53
N VAL A 167 -4.25 21.86 -11.59
CA VAL A 167 -5.55 22.54 -11.73
C VAL A 167 -5.94 22.72 -13.19
N GLU A 168 -5.03 23.20 -14.04
CA GLU A 168 -5.36 23.59 -15.41
C GLU A 168 -5.21 22.44 -16.44
N ASN A 169 -4.29 21.50 -16.22
CA ASN A 169 -3.99 20.46 -17.20
C ASN A 169 -4.91 19.23 -17.06
N LYS A 170 -5.92 19.14 -17.94
CA LYS A 170 -6.89 18.03 -17.97
C LYS A 170 -6.27 16.67 -18.35
N ASP A 171 -5.10 16.67 -18.96
CA ASP A 171 -4.34 15.46 -19.31
C ASP A 171 -3.36 15.05 -18.21
N LEU A 172 -3.26 15.81 -17.12
CA LEU A 172 -2.55 15.42 -15.90
C LEU A 172 -3.51 14.74 -14.92
N THR A 173 -3.07 13.67 -14.27
CA THR A 173 -3.83 12.98 -13.21
C THR A 173 -2.91 12.67 -12.05
N VAL A 174 -3.35 12.97 -10.82
CA VAL A 174 -2.62 12.61 -9.61
C VAL A 174 -3.16 11.30 -9.04
N VAL A 175 -2.24 10.42 -8.64
CA VAL A 175 -2.50 9.19 -7.90
C VAL A 175 -1.62 9.24 -6.65
N GLU A 176 -2.20 9.22 -5.47
CA GLU A 176 -1.44 9.07 -4.22
C GLU A 176 -1.53 7.63 -3.72
N ASN A 177 -0.46 7.15 -3.09
CA ASN A 177 -0.43 5.79 -2.54
C ASN A 177 -0.91 5.70 -1.08
N ASN A 178 -1.14 6.83 -0.43
CA ASN A 178 -1.60 6.94 0.95
C ASN A 178 -2.33 8.29 1.13
N PRO A 179 -3.24 8.43 2.09
CA PRO A 179 -4.11 9.61 2.21
C PRO A 179 -3.39 10.90 2.66
N TYR A 180 -2.11 10.83 3.05
CA TYR A 180 -1.38 11.98 3.56
C TYR A 180 -0.78 12.86 2.45
N GLU A 181 -0.47 12.34 1.26
CA GLU A 181 0.37 13.08 0.31
C GLU A 181 -0.31 14.33 -0.27
N VAL A 182 -1.60 14.25 -0.61
CA VAL A 182 -2.36 15.42 -1.05
C VAL A 182 -2.57 16.41 0.11
N PHE A 183 -2.78 15.92 1.34
CA PHE A 183 -2.81 16.78 2.52
C PHE A 183 -1.45 17.49 2.74
N HIS A 184 -0.35 16.78 2.53
CA HIS A 184 1.00 17.33 2.58
C HIS A 184 1.20 18.43 1.54
N ALA A 185 0.76 18.20 0.30
CA ALA A 185 0.77 19.22 -0.75
C ALA A 185 -0.03 20.47 -0.33
N CYS A 186 -1.20 20.28 0.27
CA CYS A 186 -2.04 21.36 0.75
C CYS A 186 -1.31 22.23 1.81
N ILE A 187 -0.74 21.62 2.84
CA ILE A 187 0.01 22.38 3.88
C ILE A 187 1.27 23.06 3.33
N LYS A 188 1.74 22.65 2.14
CA LYS A 188 2.82 23.30 1.37
C LYS A 188 2.32 24.35 0.38
N GLY A 189 1.02 24.65 0.35
CA GLY A 189 0.44 25.67 -0.52
C GLY A 189 0.20 25.19 -1.95
N VAL A 190 0.08 23.88 -2.16
CA VAL A 190 -0.24 23.27 -3.46
C VAL A 190 -1.61 22.60 -3.36
N PHE A 191 -2.60 23.15 -4.07
CA PHE A 191 -3.94 22.57 -4.11
C PHE A 191 -4.05 21.52 -5.22
N ILE A 192 -4.41 20.28 -4.85
CA ILE A 192 -4.64 19.18 -5.79
C ILE A 192 -6.14 18.83 -5.78
N PRO A 193 -6.95 19.38 -6.70
CA PRO A 193 -8.41 19.26 -6.64
C PRO A 193 -8.93 17.87 -7.04
N ASN A 194 -8.18 17.14 -7.87
CA ASN A 194 -8.63 15.88 -8.46
C ASN A 194 -7.52 14.84 -8.35
N TYR A 195 -7.79 13.73 -7.68
CA TYR A 195 -6.81 12.66 -7.52
C TYR A 195 -7.46 11.30 -7.28
N TYR A 196 -6.65 10.24 -7.33
CA TYR A 196 -7.04 8.89 -6.91
C TYR A 196 -6.17 8.45 -5.74
N LEU A 197 -6.77 7.76 -4.76
CA LEU A 197 -6.03 7.04 -3.72
C LEU A 197 -5.87 5.57 -4.14
N ILE A 198 -4.68 5.21 -4.62
CA ILE A 198 -4.36 3.84 -5.06
C ILE A 198 -3.06 3.36 -4.40
N ARG A 199 -3.22 2.52 -3.38
CA ARG A 199 -2.16 1.82 -2.67
C ARG A 199 -1.55 0.71 -3.53
N PRO A 200 -0.31 0.29 -3.23
CA PRO A 200 0.32 -0.83 -3.94
C PRO A 200 -0.46 -2.13 -3.73
N LEU A 201 -0.34 -3.03 -4.72
CA LEU A 201 -0.96 -4.36 -4.70
C LEU A 201 -0.27 -5.33 -3.72
N GLY A 202 0.85 -4.93 -3.11
CA GLY A 202 1.58 -5.73 -2.12
C GLY A 202 2.38 -6.89 -2.70
N PHE A 203 2.69 -6.90 -3.99
CA PHE A 203 3.59 -7.91 -4.53
C PHE A 203 5.04 -7.56 -4.22
N ALA A 204 5.76 -8.52 -3.64
CA ALA A 204 7.19 -8.37 -3.41
C ALA A 204 7.97 -8.46 -4.74
N PRO A 205 9.16 -7.84 -4.83
CA PRO A 205 10.01 -7.96 -6.01
C PRO A 205 10.36 -9.41 -6.35
N PRO A 206 10.54 -9.78 -7.64
CA PRO A 206 10.82 -11.15 -8.06
C PRO A 206 12.03 -11.80 -7.38
N GLU A 207 13.03 -11.00 -7.00
CA GLU A 207 14.25 -11.44 -6.31
C GLU A 207 13.93 -12.09 -4.95
N VAL A 208 12.83 -11.68 -4.33
CA VAL A 208 12.35 -12.21 -3.05
C VAL A 208 11.46 -13.44 -3.25
N MET A 209 10.76 -13.53 -4.37
CA MET A 209 9.75 -14.55 -4.67
C MET A 209 10.31 -15.92 -5.04
N GLY A 210 11.61 -16.02 -5.36
CA GLY A 210 12.25 -17.28 -5.78
C GLY A 210 12.48 -18.31 -4.68
N LYS A 211 12.14 -18.01 -3.41
CA LYS A 211 12.38 -18.88 -2.26
C LYS A 211 11.07 -19.35 -1.65
N THR A 212 11.02 -20.64 -1.31
CA THR A 212 9.94 -21.22 -0.49
C THR A 212 10.45 -21.39 0.92
N TYR A 213 9.62 -21.01 1.90
CA TYR A 213 9.89 -21.19 3.31
C TYR A 213 8.81 -22.10 3.88
N ASN A 214 9.21 -23.28 4.37
CA ASN A 214 8.30 -24.27 4.96
C ASN A 214 8.39 -24.28 6.49
N GLU A 215 9.24 -23.43 7.07
CA GLU A 215 9.40 -23.28 8.50
C GLU A 215 8.27 -22.43 9.11
N THR A 216 7.99 -22.68 10.38
CA THR A 216 7.08 -21.88 11.19
C THR A 216 7.78 -21.59 12.49
N HIS A 217 7.79 -20.32 12.88
CA HIS A 217 8.44 -19.79 14.07
C HIS A 217 7.36 -19.26 15.02
N GLU A 218 7.43 -19.64 16.29
CA GLU A 218 6.49 -19.20 17.33
C GLU A 218 6.88 -17.83 17.92
N GLU A 219 8.07 -17.35 17.60
CA GLU A 219 8.62 -16.07 18.06
C GLU A 219 7.92 -14.88 17.41
N ILE A 220 7.91 -13.76 18.14
CA ILE A 220 7.59 -12.45 17.59
C ILE A 220 8.82 -11.91 16.87
N ALA A 221 8.69 -11.57 15.59
CA ALA A 221 9.76 -10.95 14.84
C ALA A 221 9.79 -9.43 15.07
N VAL A 222 11.00 -8.88 15.20
CA VAL A 222 11.26 -7.43 15.15
C VAL A 222 12.34 -7.17 14.12
N ILE A 223 12.06 -6.26 13.18
CA ILE A 223 13.04 -5.83 12.18
C ILE A 223 13.83 -4.66 12.78
N GLU A 224 15.14 -4.79 12.91
CA GLU A 224 16.01 -3.69 13.35
C GLU A 224 16.20 -2.68 12.20
N HIS A 225 15.15 -1.90 11.91
CA HIS A 225 15.16 -0.90 10.86
C HIS A 225 15.47 0.50 11.39
N THR A 226 14.88 0.85 12.53
CA THR A 226 14.93 2.18 13.13
C THR A 226 15.58 2.13 14.52
N ASN A 227 15.90 3.31 15.05
CA ASN A 227 16.42 3.42 16.41
C ASN A 227 15.40 2.97 17.46
N GLN A 228 14.10 3.20 17.26
CA GLN A 228 13.07 2.75 18.20
C GLN A 228 12.94 1.21 18.23
N ASP A 229 13.16 0.52 17.11
CA ASP A 229 13.16 -0.95 17.12
C ASP A 229 14.26 -1.49 18.05
N LYS A 230 15.47 -0.91 17.91
CA LYS A 230 16.67 -1.30 18.69
C LYS A 230 16.60 -0.89 20.16
N LYS A 231 16.14 0.33 20.44
CA LYS A 231 16.23 0.95 21.78
C LYS A 231 14.97 0.78 22.61
N LEU A 232 13.82 0.49 22.00
CA LEU A 232 12.54 0.38 22.68
C LEU A 232 11.95 -1.03 22.54
N ALA A 233 11.61 -1.46 21.32
CA ALA A 233 10.89 -2.72 21.10
C ALA A 233 11.68 -3.95 21.58
N ILE A 234 12.92 -4.12 21.11
CA ILE A 234 13.74 -5.29 21.44
C ILE A 234 14.01 -5.40 22.96
N PRO A 235 14.46 -4.33 23.66
CA PRO A 235 14.64 -4.38 25.10
C PRO A 235 13.35 -4.71 25.86
N LYS A 236 12.21 -4.13 25.47
CA LYS A 236 10.91 -4.37 26.13
C LYS A 236 10.43 -5.81 26.00
N LEU A 237 10.53 -6.39 24.80
CA LEU A 237 10.19 -7.81 24.61
C LEU A 237 11.06 -8.74 25.45
N LYS A 238 12.37 -8.43 25.58
CA LYS A 238 13.30 -9.19 26.43
C LYS A 238 12.96 -9.06 27.92
N GLU A 239 12.67 -7.85 28.39
CA GLU A 239 12.24 -7.57 29.77
C GLU A 239 11.00 -8.40 30.15
N LEU A 240 10.06 -8.54 29.22
CA LEU A 240 8.80 -9.29 29.40
C LEU A 240 8.94 -10.80 29.15
N ASN A 241 10.15 -11.30 28.86
CA ASN A 241 10.41 -12.70 28.50
C ASN A 241 9.57 -13.22 27.31
N ILE A 242 9.28 -12.36 26.34
CA ILE A 242 8.58 -12.75 25.11
C ILE A 242 9.60 -13.37 24.13
N PRO A 243 9.36 -14.59 23.59
CA PRO A 243 10.18 -15.17 22.54
C PRO A 243 10.29 -14.24 21.32
N LEU A 244 11.51 -13.87 20.96
CA LEU A 244 11.80 -12.82 19.99
C LEU A 244 12.80 -13.32 18.95
N ALA A 245 12.50 -13.08 17.68
CA ALA A 245 13.45 -13.14 16.58
C ALA A 245 13.85 -11.72 16.15
N GLN A 246 15.10 -11.34 16.39
CA GLN A 246 15.66 -10.07 15.94
C GLN A 246 16.18 -10.24 14.49
N LEU A 247 15.53 -9.56 13.55
CA LEU A 247 15.85 -9.63 12.13
C LEU A 247 16.64 -8.40 11.69
N PRO A 248 17.65 -8.56 10.79
CA PRO A 248 18.38 -7.42 10.25
C PRO A 248 17.49 -6.62 9.28
N HIS A 249 17.92 -5.40 8.92
CA HIS A 249 17.20 -4.58 7.93
C HIS A 249 16.93 -5.32 6.59
N ARG A 250 17.88 -6.16 6.15
CA ARG A 250 17.74 -7.03 4.97
C ARG A 250 17.34 -8.45 5.38
N TYR A 251 16.11 -8.62 5.84
CA TYR A 251 15.59 -9.87 6.40
C TYR A 251 15.01 -10.86 5.37
N GLY A 252 15.05 -10.55 4.07
CA GLY A 252 14.51 -11.44 3.03
C GLY A 252 13.04 -11.24 2.69
N GLY A 253 12.42 -10.14 3.14
CA GLY A 253 11.10 -9.70 2.68
C GLY A 253 9.91 -10.41 3.34
N PRO A 254 8.68 -10.14 2.88
CA PRO A 254 7.45 -10.53 3.57
C PRO A 254 7.24 -12.04 3.64
N LEU A 255 7.84 -12.82 2.72
CA LEU A 255 7.81 -14.28 2.76
C LEU A 255 8.52 -14.85 4.00
N VAL A 256 9.64 -14.23 4.42
CA VAL A 256 10.31 -14.61 5.67
C VAL A 256 9.44 -14.23 6.86
N LEU A 257 8.88 -13.01 6.87
CA LEU A 257 8.02 -12.56 7.97
C LEU A 257 6.77 -13.43 8.16
N ALA A 258 6.21 -13.97 7.08
CA ALA A 258 5.01 -14.82 7.13
C ALA A 258 5.23 -16.13 7.90
N THR A 259 6.49 -16.57 8.04
CA THR A 259 6.86 -17.77 8.82
C THR A 259 6.80 -17.54 10.33
N TYR A 260 6.89 -16.29 10.79
CA TYR A 260 6.80 -15.94 12.22
C TYR A 260 5.37 -15.82 12.69
N LYS A 261 5.14 -16.01 13.99
CA LYS A 261 3.82 -15.88 14.63
C LYS A 261 3.18 -14.52 14.32
N ALA A 262 3.94 -13.45 14.59
CA ALA A 262 3.60 -12.09 14.19
C ALA A 262 4.87 -11.22 14.13
N VAL A 263 4.73 -10.02 13.56
CA VAL A 263 5.77 -8.99 13.55
C VAL A 263 5.32 -7.84 14.43
N LEU A 264 6.13 -7.45 15.42
CA LEU A 264 5.93 -6.20 16.14
C LEU A 264 6.54 -5.06 15.30
N MET A 265 5.71 -4.11 14.89
CA MET A 265 6.12 -2.96 14.10
C MET A 265 5.87 -1.66 14.86
N LEU A 266 6.88 -0.81 14.88
CA LEU A 266 6.78 0.57 15.36
C LEU A 266 6.69 1.51 14.15
N PRO A 267 5.49 2.05 13.82
CA PRO A 267 5.29 2.98 12.71
C PRO A 267 6.24 4.19 12.72
N TYR A 268 7.05 4.39 11.67
CA TYR A 268 7.97 5.54 11.58
C TYR A 268 7.61 6.53 10.44
N GLN A 269 6.65 6.15 9.60
CA GLN A 269 6.08 6.93 8.49
C GLN A 269 4.57 6.69 8.43
N VAL A 270 3.83 7.65 7.85
CA VAL A 270 2.37 7.58 7.62
C VAL A 270 1.91 6.31 6.91
N SER A 271 2.75 5.79 6.00
CA SER A 271 2.53 4.58 5.22
C SER A 271 3.90 4.03 4.80
N ILE A 272 3.97 2.71 4.60
CA ILE A 272 5.11 2.07 3.94
C ILE A 272 4.57 1.02 2.95
N MET A 273 5.16 0.91 1.76
CA MET A 273 4.75 -0.10 0.76
C MET A 273 4.79 -1.52 1.33
N LYS A 274 5.75 -1.79 2.24
CA LYS A 274 5.91 -3.06 2.94
C LYS A 274 4.69 -3.48 3.76
N MET A 275 3.83 -2.55 4.18
CA MET A 275 2.59 -2.87 4.89
C MET A 275 1.63 -3.67 3.99
N MET A 276 1.44 -3.21 2.74
CA MET A 276 0.59 -3.91 1.77
C MET A 276 1.24 -5.22 1.32
N GLU A 277 2.57 -5.26 1.22
CA GLU A 277 3.31 -6.51 0.99
C GLU A 277 3.07 -7.53 2.11
N ASN A 278 3.17 -7.09 3.36
CA ASN A 278 2.89 -7.92 4.53
C ASN A 278 1.46 -8.49 4.50
N PHE A 279 0.45 -7.68 4.15
CA PHE A 279 -0.91 -8.19 3.95
C PHE A 279 -1.00 -9.26 2.86
N ARG A 280 -0.36 -9.03 1.70
CA ARG A 280 -0.34 -9.99 0.58
C ARG A 280 0.15 -11.36 0.99
N TYR A 281 1.21 -11.42 1.79
CA TYR A 281 1.82 -12.69 2.19
C TYR A 281 1.29 -13.22 3.53
N GLY A 282 0.31 -12.55 4.13
CA GLY A 282 -0.33 -13.00 5.36
C GLY A 282 0.59 -12.88 6.56
N VAL A 283 1.24 -11.73 6.70
CA VAL A 283 2.02 -11.38 7.88
C VAL A 283 1.06 -10.72 8.88
N ALA A 284 0.94 -11.31 10.06
CA ALA A 284 0.24 -10.67 11.17
C ALA A 284 1.14 -9.59 11.79
N MET A 285 0.57 -8.41 12.04
CA MET A 285 1.32 -7.26 12.57
C MET A 285 0.71 -6.80 13.90
N ILE A 286 1.58 -6.64 14.89
CA ILE A 286 1.29 -6.01 16.19
C ILE A 286 1.84 -4.59 16.13
N VAL A 287 1.02 -3.60 16.46
CA VAL A 287 1.38 -2.18 16.40
C VAL A 287 0.88 -1.48 17.67
N PRO A 288 1.55 -0.43 18.17
CA PRO A 288 1.02 0.33 19.31
C PRO A 288 -0.35 0.89 18.94
N SER A 289 -1.25 1.04 19.91
CA SER A 289 -2.48 1.80 19.71
C SER A 289 -2.16 3.26 19.39
N GLU A 290 -3.12 3.98 18.80
CA GLU A 290 -2.94 5.42 18.54
C GLU A 290 -2.60 6.19 19.84
N LYS A 291 -3.20 5.79 20.96
CA LYS A 291 -2.95 6.39 22.28
C LYS A 291 -1.49 6.19 22.71
N LEU A 292 -1.01 4.95 22.75
CA LEU A 292 0.36 4.65 23.13
C LEU A 292 1.36 5.31 22.16
N PHE A 293 1.07 5.31 20.87
CA PHE A 293 1.90 5.96 19.86
C PHE A 293 2.07 7.46 20.10
N ARG A 294 0.99 8.17 20.47
CA ARG A 294 1.06 9.60 20.85
C ARG A 294 1.93 9.81 22.10
N GLU A 295 1.80 8.94 23.10
CA GLU A 295 2.62 8.99 24.31
C GLU A 295 4.11 8.80 23.98
N LEU A 296 4.45 7.80 23.18
CA LEU A 296 5.81 7.50 22.75
C LEU A 296 6.47 8.67 21.99
N ILE A 297 5.74 9.34 21.09
CA ILE A 297 6.29 10.52 20.39
C ILE A 297 6.51 11.67 21.37
N LYS A 298 5.55 11.92 22.27
CA LYS A 298 5.63 13.02 23.24
C LYS A 298 6.80 12.87 24.22
N GLU A 299 7.14 11.66 24.61
CA GLU A 299 8.29 11.35 25.47
C GLU A 299 9.65 11.57 24.79
N GLY A 300 9.68 11.70 23.46
CA GLY A 300 10.91 11.88 22.69
C GLY A 300 11.74 10.59 22.54
N SER A 301 11.23 9.46 23.01
CA SER A 301 11.83 8.13 22.83
C SER A 301 11.60 7.55 21.43
N TYR A 302 10.76 8.21 20.63
CA TYR A 302 10.22 7.70 19.38
C TYR A 302 10.32 8.74 18.25
N TYR A 303 10.83 8.32 17.09
CA TYR A 303 10.89 9.17 15.90
C TYR A 303 9.75 8.83 14.92
N PHE A 304 8.98 9.85 14.56
CA PHE A 304 7.97 9.80 13.51
C PHE A 304 8.09 11.06 12.65
N ALA A 305 8.25 10.89 11.34
CA ALA A 305 8.55 12.00 10.44
C ALA A 305 7.41 13.04 10.41
N GLU A 306 6.15 12.60 10.52
CA GLU A 306 4.96 13.44 10.45
C GLU A 306 4.35 13.74 11.82
N LYS A 307 5.19 13.95 12.84
CA LYS A 307 4.74 14.16 14.23
C LYS A 307 3.71 15.29 14.44
N HIS A 308 3.63 16.26 13.53
CA HIS A 308 2.65 17.35 13.54
C HIS A 308 1.21 16.86 13.35
N LEU A 309 1.00 15.66 12.78
CA LEU A 309 -0.33 15.06 12.66
C LEU A 309 -1.00 14.80 14.02
N GLN A 310 -0.23 14.80 15.12
CA GLN A 310 -0.80 14.68 16.46
C GLN A 310 -1.61 15.91 16.88
N ASP A 311 -1.25 17.08 16.34
CA ASP A 311 -1.86 18.37 16.68
C ASP A 311 -3.07 18.68 15.78
N ILE A 312 -3.32 17.84 14.78
CA ILE A 312 -4.43 17.97 13.84
C ILE A 312 -5.59 17.08 14.32
N PRO A 313 -6.82 17.61 14.42
CA PRO A 313 -8.00 16.81 14.72
C PRO A 313 -8.11 15.60 13.78
N ASP A 314 -8.19 14.41 14.34
CA ASP A 314 -8.23 13.14 13.59
C ASP A 314 -7.05 12.96 12.61
N GLY A 315 -5.94 13.68 12.79
CA GLY A 315 -4.81 13.66 11.87
C GLY A 315 -4.16 12.28 11.74
N LEU A 316 -4.06 11.54 12.85
CA LEU A 316 -3.53 10.17 12.82
C LEU A 316 -4.50 9.19 12.15
N THR A 317 -5.78 9.20 12.50
CA THR A 317 -6.78 8.27 11.94
C THR A 317 -7.05 8.53 10.45
N ASN A 318 -6.99 9.80 10.03
CA ASN A 318 -7.21 10.17 8.62
C ASN A 318 -5.99 9.91 7.75
N TYR A 319 -4.78 10.21 8.24
CA TYR A 319 -3.58 10.26 7.40
C TYR A 319 -2.52 9.20 7.69
N VAL A 320 -2.59 8.49 8.81
CA VAL A 320 -1.64 7.43 9.16
C VAL A 320 -2.32 6.08 8.95
N GLU A 321 -1.84 5.31 7.97
CA GLU A 321 -2.46 4.05 7.57
C GLU A 321 -2.55 3.03 8.71
N TRP A 322 -1.59 3.06 9.63
CA TRP A 322 -1.59 2.21 10.82
C TRP A 322 -2.80 2.40 11.73
N TYR A 323 -3.50 3.55 11.63
CA TYR A 323 -4.70 3.87 12.44
C TYR A 323 -5.92 4.17 11.57
N ASN A 324 -5.81 3.96 10.26
CA ASN A 324 -6.90 4.25 9.34
C ASN A 324 -8.02 3.23 9.49
N LYS A 325 -9.26 3.72 9.52
CA LYS A 325 -10.46 2.89 9.70
C LYS A 325 -10.62 1.79 8.64
N GLU A 326 -10.10 1.98 7.42
CA GLU A 326 -10.12 0.95 6.38
C GLU A 326 -9.37 -0.33 6.80
N PHE A 327 -8.36 -0.20 7.65
CA PHE A 327 -7.54 -1.32 8.11
C PHE A 327 -7.90 -1.78 9.54
N GLU A 328 -9.04 -1.33 10.05
CA GLU A 328 -9.51 -1.72 11.38
C GLU A 328 -9.64 -3.25 11.49
N GLY A 329 -8.97 -3.81 12.50
CA GLY A 329 -8.90 -5.25 12.73
C GLY A 329 -8.05 -6.03 11.74
N LEU A 330 -7.19 -5.38 10.93
CA LEU A 330 -6.10 -6.02 10.19
C LEU A 330 -4.76 -5.97 10.95
N PHE A 331 -4.74 -5.23 12.06
CA PHE A 331 -3.65 -5.14 13.00
C PHE A 331 -4.09 -5.61 14.39
N VAL A 332 -3.13 -6.00 15.21
CA VAL A 332 -3.30 -6.18 16.65
C VAL A 332 -2.74 -4.94 17.33
N TYR A 333 -3.59 -4.17 17.99
CA TYR A 333 -3.17 -2.99 18.74
C TYR A 333 -2.81 -3.35 20.19
N PHE A 334 -1.86 -2.63 20.77
CA PHE A 334 -1.57 -2.70 22.20
C PHE A 334 -1.42 -1.30 22.82
N ASP A 335 -1.98 -1.09 24.00
CA ASP A 335 -1.99 0.16 24.77
C ASP A 335 -0.82 0.27 25.76
N SER A 336 -0.15 -0.83 26.09
CA SER A 336 0.99 -0.88 27.02
C SER A 336 1.97 -1.99 26.67
N TRP A 337 3.22 -1.93 27.13
CA TRP A 337 4.15 -3.04 26.88
C TRP A 337 3.74 -4.27 27.70
N GLU A 338 3.24 -4.05 28.90
CA GLU A 338 2.93 -5.05 29.92
C GLU A 338 1.79 -6.00 29.52
N GLU A 339 0.89 -5.58 28.62
CA GLU A 339 -0.20 -6.42 28.11
C GLU A 339 0.21 -7.32 26.94
N LEU A 340 1.36 -7.08 26.30
CA LEU A 340 1.81 -7.85 25.14
C LEU A 340 1.82 -9.37 25.39
N PRO A 341 2.28 -9.90 26.54
CA PRO A 341 2.23 -11.35 26.80
C PRO A 341 0.82 -11.92 26.70
N GLU A 342 -0.19 -11.21 27.22
CA GLU A 342 -1.58 -11.66 27.20
C GLU A 342 -2.20 -11.52 25.80
N ILE A 343 -1.90 -10.43 25.09
CA ILE A 343 -2.30 -10.25 23.69
C ILE A 343 -1.73 -11.37 22.81
N ILE A 344 -0.44 -11.67 22.93
CA ILE A 344 0.24 -12.70 22.13
C ILE A 344 -0.34 -14.10 22.41
N LYS A 345 -0.74 -14.34 23.65
CA LYS A 345 -1.33 -15.61 24.07
C LYS A 345 -2.77 -15.78 23.58
N ASN A 346 -3.57 -14.73 23.61
CA ASN A 346 -5.01 -14.81 23.35
C ASN A 346 -5.40 -14.48 21.90
N THR A 347 -4.49 -13.93 21.10
CA THR A 347 -4.77 -13.61 19.70
C THR A 347 -4.61 -14.83 18.80
N ASP A 348 -5.64 -15.11 18.00
CA ASP A 348 -5.57 -16.05 16.89
C ASP A 348 -4.88 -15.38 15.69
N PHE A 349 -3.55 -15.48 15.67
CA PHE A 349 -2.74 -14.89 14.60
C PHE A 349 -2.99 -15.58 13.25
N ASP A 350 -3.30 -16.87 13.21
CA ASP A 350 -3.55 -17.57 11.94
C ASP A 350 -4.84 -17.08 11.28
N ALA A 351 -5.90 -16.85 12.06
CA ALA A 351 -7.11 -16.19 11.58
C ALA A 351 -6.82 -14.78 11.06
N LEU A 352 -5.97 -14.01 11.74
CA LEU A 352 -5.56 -12.68 11.28
C LEU A 352 -4.76 -12.74 9.97
N LYS A 353 -3.80 -13.65 9.85
CA LYS A 353 -3.03 -13.89 8.60
C LYS A 353 -3.94 -14.23 7.42
N LEU A 354 -4.99 -15.01 7.65
CA LEU A 354 -6.00 -15.30 6.63
C LEU A 354 -6.83 -14.05 6.30
N LYS A 355 -7.25 -13.28 7.30
CA LYS A 355 -8.05 -12.06 7.14
C LYS A 355 -7.32 -11.02 6.29
N VAL A 356 -6.04 -10.76 6.54
CA VAL A 356 -5.26 -9.77 5.76
C VAL A 356 -5.05 -10.22 4.31
N LYS A 357 -4.89 -11.53 4.05
CA LYS A 357 -4.86 -12.10 2.69
C LYS A 357 -6.19 -11.94 1.97
N GLN A 358 -7.31 -12.11 2.66
CA GLN A 358 -8.63 -11.89 2.07
C GLN A 358 -8.84 -10.40 1.74
N TYR A 359 -8.43 -9.50 2.63
CA TYR A 359 -8.50 -8.06 2.38
C TYR A 359 -7.72 -7.67 1.13
N ILE A 360 -6.45 -8.08 1.00
CA ILE A 360 -5.61 -7.65 -0.12
C ILE A 360 -6.07 -8.24 -1.46
N ASP A 361 -6.68 -9.43 -1.47
CA ASP A 361 -7.31 -10.01 -2.66
C ASP A 361 -8.54 -9.22 -3.13
N GLN A 362 -9.33 -8.70 -2.18
CA GLN A 362 -10.45 -7.80 -2.48
C GLN A 362 -9.94 -6.44 -2.95
N TYR A 363 -8.95 -5.89 -2.23
CA TYR A 363 -8.33 -4.62 -2.55
C TYR A 363 -7.70 -4.61 -3.94
N GLN A 364 -7.07 -5.70 -4.37
CA GLN A 364 -6.51 -5.82 -5.72
C GLN A 364 -7.55 -5.52 -6.81
N LYS A 365 -8.78 -6.01 -6.66
CA LYS A 365 -9.85 -5.75 -7.63
C LYS A 365 -10.20 -4.26 -7.67
N LYS A 366 -10.27 -3.61 -6.51
CA LYS A 366 -10.48 -2.16 -6.37
C LYS A 366 -9.34 -1.39 -7.04
N ALA A 367 -8.09 -1.68 -6.68
CA ALA A 367 -6.92 -0.99 -7.23
C ALA A 367 -6.78 -1.16 -8.75
N LEU A 368 -6.99 -2.37 -9.29
CA LEU A 368 -6.98 -2.59 -10.74
C LEU A 368 -8.11 -1.82 -11.44
N ASN A 369 -9.29 -1.72 -10.82
CA ASN A 369 -10.38 -0.91 -11.35
C ASN A 369 -10.02 0.59 -11.38
N LEU A 370 -9.44 1.11 -10.29
CA LEU A 370 -8.99 2.51 -10.22
C LEU A 370 -7.89 2.80 -11.26
N TRP A 371 -6.89 1.92 -11.40
CA TRP A 371 -5.86 2.05 -12.44
C TRP A 371 -6.46 2.02 -13.85
N ALA A 372 -7.44 1.16 -14.08
CA ALA A 372 -8.18 1.13 -15.35
C ALA A 372 -8.92 2.46 -15.62
N GLN A 373 -9.41 3.16 -14.60
CA GLN A 373 -10.00 4.50 -14.76
C GLN A 373 -8.95 5.58 -15.04
N VAL A 374 -7.83 5.58 -14.30
CA VAL A 374 -6.69 6.49 -14.51
C VAL A 374 -6.21 6.40 -15.98
N LEU A 375 -6.07 5.16 -16.46
CA LEU A 375 -5.59 4.82 -17.80
C LEU A 375 -6.69 4.86 -18.89
N GLY A 376 -7.90 5.33 -18.56
CA GLY A 376 -8.98 5.53 -19.53
C GLY A 376 -9.54 4.24 -20.16
N ILE A 377 -9.28 3.08 -19.56
CA ILE A 377 -9.93 1.80 -19.90
C ILE A 377 -11.40 1.85 -19.44
N LEU A 378 -11.62 2.42 -18.26
CA LEU A 378 -12.93 2.57 -17.64
C LEU A 378 -13.27 4.06 -17.44
N PRO A 379 -14.56 4.41 -17.32
CA PRO A 379 -14.97 5.76 -16.98
C PRO A 379 -14.45 6.21 -15.60
N ARG A 380 -13.97 7.47 -15.52
CA ARG A 380 -13.44 8.11 -14.30
C ARG A 380 -14.54 8.44 -13.28
N LYS A 381 -15.00 7.45 -12.52
CA LYS A 381 -16.10 7.57 -11.54
C LYS A 381 -15.62 7.71 -10.10
N ASP A 382 -14.50 7.09 -9.76
CA ASP A 382 -14.01 6.99 -8.39
C ASP A 382 -12.86 7.97 -8.10
N MET A 383 -12.73 9.01 -8.93
CA MET A 383 -11.80 10.10 -8.70
C MET A 383 -12.30 10.94 -7.52
N ILE A 384 -11.43 11.15 -6.54
CA ILE A 384 -11.69 12.04 -5.41
C ILE A 384 -11.62 13.48 -5.94
N LYS A 385 -12.59 14.30 -5.55
CA LYS A 385 -12.73 15.69 -5.98
C LYS A 385 -12.93 16.58 -4.77
N TYR A 386 -12.15 17.64 -4.70
CA TYR A 386 -12.32 18.73 -3.75
C TYR A 386 -12.51 20.04 -4.50
N GLU A 387 -13.51 20.81 -4.08
CA GLU A 387 -13.76 22.17 -4.59
C GLU A 387 -12.87 23.19 -3.87
N GLU A 388 -12.50 22.90 -2.63
CA GLU A 388 -11.67 23.74 -1.77
C GLU A 388 -10.49 22.95 -1.18
N PRO A 389 -9.38 23.62 -0.79
CA PRO A 389 -8.26 22.94 -0.17
C PRO A 389 -8.62 22.25 1.15
N MET A 390 -8.05 21.07 1.40
CA MET A 390 -8.33 20.25 2.58
C MET A 390 -7.57 20.69 3.85
N CYS A 391 -6.96 21.86 3.84
CA CYS A 391 -6.13 22.39 4.93
C CYS A 391 -6.33 23.90 5.07
N ASP A 392 -6.09 24.42 6.27
CA ASP A 392 -6.26 25.84 6.61
C ASP A 392 -5.07 26.72 6.18
N ASN A 393 -4.47 26.44 5.01
CA ASN A 393 -3.39 27.26 4.49
C ASN A 393 -3.95 28.47 3.75
N LEU A 394 -3.52 29.68 4.10
CA LEU A 394 -3.95 30.91 3.41
C LEU A 394 -3.05 31.28 2.22
N ASN A 395 -1.87 30.66 2.10
CA ASN A 395 -0.85 31.02 1.14
C ASN A 395 -0.67 29.89 0.11
N PHE A 396 -1.56 29.83 -0.87
CA PHE A 396 -1.40 28.94 -2.02
C PHE A 396 -0.52 29.59 -3.09
N TYR A 397 0.39 28.81 -3.66
CA TYR A 397 1.28 29.28 -4.74
C TYR A 397 0.54 29.44 -6.08
N TYR A 398 -0.63 28.83 -6.21
CA TYR A 398 -1.52 28.98 -7.35
C TYR A 398 -2.97 28.86 -6.88
N ASP A 399 -3.77 29.91 -7.12
CA ASP A 399 -5.20 29.95 -6.85
C ASP A 399 -5.96 30.35 -8.13
N PRO A 400 -6.72 29.42 -8.75
CA PRO A 400 -7.46 29.71 -9.97
C PRO A 400 -8.57 30.75 -9.78
N SER A 401 -9.00 31.02 -8.55
CA SER A 401 -10.03 32.04 -8.26
C SER A 401 -9.48 33.47 -8.37
N ILE A 402 -8.19 33.66 -8.12
CA ILE A 402 -7.53 34.98 -8.19
C ILE A 402 -7.19 35.35 -9.64
N ASP A 403 -6.83 34.37 -10.48
CA ASP A 403 -6.36 34.62 -11.86
C ASP A 403 -7.49 35.03 -12.84
N ASN A 404 -8.76 34.85 -12.46
CA ASN A 404 -9.91 35.29 -13.27
C ASN A 404 -10.38 36.74 -12.98
N SER A 405 -9.61 37.50 -12.18
CA SER A 405 -9.97 38.87 -11.75
C SER A 405 -9.15 39.99 -12.41
N ASN A 406 -8.27 39.65 -13.36
CA ASN A 406 -7.53 40.57 -14.23
C ASN A 406 -7.85 40.30 -15.71
#